data_AF-A0A1S3M4K7-F1
#
_entry.id   AF-A0A1S3M4K7-F1
#
_cell.length_a   1.000
_cell.length_b   1.000
_cell.length_c   1.000
_cell.angle_alpha   90.00
_cell.angle_beta   90.00
_cell.angle_gamma   90.00
#
_symmetry.space_group_name_H-M   'P 1'
#
loop_
_entity.id
_entity.type
_entity.pdbx_description
1 polymer ?
#
loop_
_entity_poly.entity_id
_entity_poly.type
_entity_poly.pdbx_seq_one_letter_code
_entity_poly.pdbx_strand_id
1 'polypeptide(L)'
;MRAEVGTIFALSWLITWYGHVLSEFHHVLRLYDFFLASHPRMAVYFAAVIVLHREKEVKQTECDMAMVYHILSQIPQDLPYEELITVLQLNPVL
;
A
#
# COMPACT_ATOMS: atom_id res chain seq x y z
N MET A 1 1.63 11.62 20.75
CA MET A 1 2.03 12.52 19.65
C MET A 1 1.41 11.97 18.37
N ARG A 2 0.97 12.82 17.43
CA ARG A 2 0.39 12.41 16.13
C ARG A 2 1.14 13.18 15.04
N ALA A 3 1.50 12.51 13.94
CA ALA A 3 2.25 13.12 12.83
C ALA A 3 1.38 13.90 11.83
N GLU A 4 0.04 13.79 11.90
CA GLU A 4 -0.91 14.55 11.06
C GLU A 4 -0.73 14.42 9.53
N VAL A 5 -0.13 13.32 9.05
CA VAL A 5 0.13 13.05 7.62
C VAL A 5 -1.12 12.90 6.73
N GLY A 6 -2.25 12.51 7.30
CA GLY A 6 -3.46 12.20 6.54
C GLY A 6 -3.29 10.99 5.61
N THR A 7 -4.07 10.92 4.53
CA THR A 7 -4.09 9.77 3.59
C THR A 7 -3.69 10.15 2.16
N ILE A 8 -3.31 11.41 1.93
CA ILE A 8 -3.06 11.93 0.58
C ILE A 8 -1.88 11.23 -0.12
N PHE A 9 -0.94 10.66 0.66
CA PHE A 9 0.19 9.88 0.15
C PHE A 9 -0.25 8.68 -0.71
N ALA A 10 -1.41 8.08 -0.42
CA ALA A 10 -1.92 6.91 -1.13
C ALA A 10 -2.78 7.26 -2.35
N LEU A 11 -3.08 8.55 -2.58
CA LEU A 11 -4.01 8.95 -3.66
C LEU A 11 -3.49 8.51 -5.04
N SER A 12 -2.21 8.70 -5.32
CA SER A 12 -1.60 8.29 -6.59
C SER A 12 -1.68 6.78 -6.79
N TRP A 13 -1.58 6.00 -5.72
CA TRP A 13 -1.67 4.54 -5.77
C TRP A 13 -3.06 4.11 -6.20
N LEU A 14 -4.09 4.70 -5.58
CA LEU A 14 -5.48 4.30 -5.79
C LEU A 14 -6.01 4.72 -7.17
N ILE A 15 -5.67 5.91 -7.66
CA ILE A 15 -6.18 6.38 -8.96
C ILE A 15 -5.48 5.69 -10.14
N THR A 16 -4.26 5.18 -9.94
CA THR A 16 -3.49 4.49 -10.99
C THR A 16 -3.45 2.98 -10.82
N TRP A 17 -4.18 2.43 -9.83
CA TRP A 17 -4.09 1.02 -9.43
C TRP A 17 -2.64 0.55 -9.32
N TYR A 18 -1.81 1.36 -8.66
CA TYR A 18 -0.38 1.13 -8.42
C TYR A 18 0.50 1.12 -9.69
N GLY A 19 -0.07 1.22 -10.89
CA GLY A 19 0.65 1.11 -12.15
C GLY A 19 1.67 2.21 -12.41
N HIS A 20 1.55 3.38 -11.76
CA HIS A 20 2.56 4.43 -11.84
C HIS A 20 3.73 4.21 -10.86
N VAL A 21 3.54 3.44 -9.80
CA VAL A 21 4.52 3.32 -8.70
C VAL A 21 5.33 2.03 -8.77
N LEU A 22 4.75 0.97 -9.30
CA LEU A 22 5.43 -0.31 -9.48
C LEU A 22 6.24 -0.29 -10.78
N SER A 23 7.53 -0.60 -10.69
CA SER A 23 8.43 -0.67 -11.85
C SER A 23 8.23 -1.97 -12.64
N GLU A 24 7.88 -3.06 -11.94
CA GLU A 24 7.77 -4.38 -12.52
C GLU A 24 6.35 -4.66 -13.04
N PHE A 25 6.23 -4.75 -14.36
CA PHE A 25 4.93 -4.90 -15.03
C PHE A 25 4.17 -6.16 -14.61
N HIS A 26 4.86 -7.25 -14.29
CA HIS A 26 4.21 -8.50 -13.87
C HIS A 26 3.50 -8.35 -12.51
N HIS A 27 4.05 -7.57 -11.57
CA HIS A 27 3.38 -7.27 -10.31
C HIS A 27 2.13 -6.42 -10.54
N VAL A 28 2.19 -5.44 -11.46
CA VAL A 28 1.03 -4.63 -11.84
C VAL A 28 -0.10 -5.53 -12.36
N LEU A 29 0.18 -6.39 -13.34
CA LEU A 29 -0.82 -7.30 -13.89
C LEU A 29 -1.42 -8.22 -12.81
N ARG A 30 -0.58 -8.76 -11.93
CA ARG A 30 -1.02 -9.62 -10.84
C ARG A 30 -1.98 -8.93 -9.88
N LEU A 31 -1.75 -7.64 -9.59
CA LEU A 31 -2.66 -6.82 -8.79
C LEU A 31 -3.95 -6.49 -9.54
N TYR A 32 -3.89 -6.24 -10.85
CA TYR A 32 -5.09 -6.03 -11.66
C TYR A 32 -5.98 -7.27 -11.65
N ASP A 33 -5.41 -8.46 -11.86
CA ASP A 33 -6.15 -9.73 -11.75
C ASP A 33 -6.82 -9.86 -10.39
N PHE A 34 -6.10 -9.54 -9.32
CA PHE A 34 -6.62 -9.59 -7.96
C PHE A 34 -7.76 -8.58 -7.74
N PHE A 35 -7.61 -7.33 -8.17
CA PHE A 35 -8.62 -6.29 -7.98
C PHE A 35 -9.88 -6.57 -8.80
N LEU A 36 -9.74 -7.07 -10.03
CA LEU A 36 -10.87 -7.44 -10.89
C LEU A 36 -11.65 -8.64 -10.35
N ALA A 37 -10.97 -9.59 -9.70
CA ALA A 37 -11.59 -10.76 -9.09
C ALA A 37 -12.18 -10.52 -7.68
N SER A 38 -12.01 -9.32 -7.12
CA SER A 38 -12.31 -9.01 -5.72
C SER A 38 -13.37 -7.91 -5.55
N HIS A 39 -13.69 -7.58 -4.29
CA HIS A 39 -14.57 -6.45 -3.97
C HIS A 39 -14.01 -5.14 -4.57
N PRO A 40 -14.85 -4.22 -5.08
CA PRO A 40 -14.42 -2.92 -5.64
C PRO A 40 -13.55 -2.00 -4.74
N ARG A 41 -13.37 -2.35 -3.46
CA ARG A 41 -12.57 -1.59 -2.49
C ARG A 41 -11.20 -2.22 -2.27
N MET A 42 -10.87 -3.32 -2.96
CA MET A 42 -9.67 -4.10 -2.71
C MET A 42 -8.38 -3.29 -2.89
N ALA A 43 -8.34 -2.35 -3.83
CA ALA A 43 -7.20 -1.44 -3.98
C ALA A 43 -6.93 -0.60 -2.72
N VAL A 44 -7.97 -0.25 -1.95
CA VAL A 44 -7.84 0.48 -0.67
C VAL A 44 -7.31 -0.42 0.43
N TYR A 45 -7.82 -1.66 0.54
CA TYR A 45 -7.29 -2.63 1.49
C TYR A 45 -5.84 -3.00 1.16
N PHE A 46 -5.48 -3.06 -0.12
CA PHE A 46 -4.09 -3.25 -0.53
C PHE A 46 -3.18 -2.09 -0.08
N ALA A 47 -3.68 -0.85 -0.08
CA ALA A 47 -2.90 0.28 0.46
C ALA A 47 -2.69 0.11 1.98
N ALA A 48 -3.74 -0.31 2.70
CA ALA A 48 -3.68 -0.53 4.14
C ALA A 48 -2.70 -1.64 4.51
N VAL A 49 -2.74 -2.79 3.81
CA VAL A 49 -1.85 -3.91 4.10
C VAL A 49 -0.38 -3.57 3.81
N ILE A 50 -0.08 -2.73 2.81
CA ILE A 50 1.28 -2.21 2.58
C ILE A 50 1.75 -1.35 3.76
N VAL A 51 0.90 -0.45 4.26
CA VAL A 51 1.24 0.41 5.41
C VAL A 51 1.44 -0.42 6.67
N LEU A 52 0.60 -1.43 6.90
CA LEU A 52 0.72 -2.36 8.02
C LEU A 52 1.99 -3.21 7.91
N HIS A 53 2.32 -3.72 6.73
CA HIS A 53 3.56 -4.46 6.49
C HIS A 53 4.80 -3.62 6.85
N ARG A 54 4.74 -2.31 6.58
CA ARG A 54 5.83 -1.36 6.87
C ARG A 54 5.72 -0.70 8.23
N GLU A 55 4.90 -1.22 9.15
CA GLU A 55 4.63 -0.57 10.43
C GLU A 55 5.90 -0.29 11.25
N LYS A 56 6.91 -1.17 11.16
CA LYS A 56 8.16 -1.04 11.91
C LYS A 56 8.96 0.17 11.44
N GLU A 57 9.07 0.35 10.13
CA GLU A 57 9.76 1.48 9.51
C GLU A 57 9.05 2.80 9.88
N VAL A 58 7.73 2.84 9.74
CA VAL A 58 6.91 4.02 10.08
C VAL A 58 7.03 4.36 11.57
N LYS A 59 6.99 3.37 12.47
CA LYS A 59 7.13 3.59 13.93
C LYS A 59 8.54 4.01 14.36
N GLN A 60 9.57 3.72 13.56
CA GLN A 60 10.95 4.13 13.82
C GLN A 60 11.28 5.53 13.30
N THR A 61 10.39 6.10 12.50
CA THR A 61 10.52 7.44 11.94
C THR A 61 10.16 8.48 12.99
N GLU A 62 10.74 9.67 12.89
CA GLU A 62 10.28 10.82 13.67
C GLU A 62 8.78 11.04 13.46
N CYS A 63 8.07 11.39 14.55
CA CYS A 63 6.63 11.65 14.54
C CYS A 63 6.32 13.03 13.93
N ASP A 64 6.82 13.27 12.72
CA ASP A 64 6.71 14.49 11.93
C ASP A 64 5.98 14.21 10.60
N MET A 65 5.17 15.17 10.17
CA MET A 65 4.35 15.05 8.96
C MET A 65 5.17 14.76 7.71
N ALA A 66 6.26 15.51 7.50
CA ALA A 66 7.07 15.41 6.30
C ALA A 66 7.86 14.09 6.26
N MET A 67 8.39 13.66 7.41
CA MET A 67 9.12 12.39 7.52
C MET A 67 8.23 11.17 7.27
N VAL A 68 7.05 11.14 7.89
CA VAL A 68 6.08 10.06 7.69
C VAL A 68 5.53 10.08 6.25
N TYR A 69 5.23 11.27 5.71
CA TYR A 69 4.82 11.41 4.31
C TYR A 69 5.88 10.87 3.35
N HIS A 70 7.15 11.21 3.57
CA HIS A 70 8.25 10.79 2.72
C HIS A 70 8.30 9.27 2.60
N ILE A 71 8.30 8.57 3.75
CA ILE A 71 8.35 7.11 3.81
C ILE A 71 7.12 6.46 3.19
N LEU A 72 5.93 6.98 3.52
CA LEU A 72 4.68 6.42 3.02
C LEU A 72 4.43 6.75 1.54
N SER A 73 5.01 7.81 0.98
CA SER A 73 4.84 8.16 -0.44
C SER A 73 5.61 7.24 -1.39
N GLN A 74 6.59 6.50 -0.87
CA GLN A 74 7.40 5.55 -1.63
C GLN A 74 6.93 4.12 -1.34
N ILE A 75 6.72 3.32 -2.40
CA ILE A 75 6.44 1.89 -2.27
C ILE A 75 7.76 1.12 -2.55
N PRO A 76 8.23 0.27 -1.62
CA PRO A 76 9.33 -0.65 -1.90
C PRO A 76 8.99 -1.56 -3.07
N GLN A 77 9.91 -1.78 -4.00
CA GLN A 77 9.63 -2.55 -5.22
C GLN A 77 9.60 -4.06 -4.95
N ASP A 78 10.27 -4.50 -3.90
CA ASP A 78 10.47 -5.88 -3.45
C ASP A 78 9.46 -6.34 -2.39
N LEU A 79 8.26 -5.75 -2.37
CA LEU A 79 7.19 -6.19 -1.47
C LEU A 79 6.81 -7.67 -1.71
N PRO A 80 6.42 -8.41 -0.66
CA PRO A 80 5.95 -9.78 -0.80
C PRO A 80 4.50 -9.83 -1.31
N TYR A 81 4.26 -9.46 -2.57
CA TYR A 81 2.92 -9.25 -3.13
C TYR A 81 1.97 -10.43 -2.92
N GLU A 82 2.42 -11.67 -3.15
CA GLU A 82 1.57 -12.86 -2.96
C GLU A 82 1.18 -13.08 -1.50
N GLU A 83 2.08 -12.78 -0.56
CA GLU A 83 1.77 -12.86 0.87
C GLU A 83 0.74 -11.80 1.26
N LEU A 84 0.91 -10.57 0.77
CA LEU A 84 -0.04 -9.47 1.02
C LEU A 84 -1.42 -9.76 0.42
N ILE A 85 -1.48 -10.32 -0.80
CA ILE A 85 -2.73 -10.77 -1.41
C ILE A 85 -3.37 -11.88 -0.57
N THR A 86 -2.58 -12.84 -0.09
CA THR A 86 -3.07 -13.94 0.75
C THR A 86 -3.65 -13.42 2.07
N VAL A 87 -3.00 -12.45 2.71
CA VAL A 87 -3.52 -11.80 3.94
C VAL A 87 -4.91 -11.22 3.70
N LEU A 88 -5.12 -10.52 2.59
CA LEU A 88 -6.40 -9.91 2.24
C LEU A 88 -7.48 -10.93 1.87
N GLN A 89 -7.10 -12.05 1.25
CA GLN A 89 -8.04 -13.13 0.93
C GLN A 89 -8.53 -13.85 2.19
N LEU A 90 -7.64 -14.02 3.18
CA LEU A 90 -7.96 -14.64 4.47
C LEU A 90 -8.69 -13.68 5.41
N ASN A 91 -8.49 -12.37 5.25
CA ASN A 91 -9.11 -11.35 6.09
C ASN A 91 -9.39 -10.03 5.33
N PRO A 92 -10.54 -9.91 4.64
CA PRO A 92 -10.83 -8.79 3.74
C PRO A 92 -11.13 -7.44 4.44
N VAL A 93 -10.86 -7.31 5.74
CA VAL A 93 -11.18 -6.10 6.54
C VAL A 93 -9.92 -5.39 7.06
N LEU A 94 -8.71 -5.85 6.69
CA LEU A 94 -7.43 -5.31 7.19
C LEU A 94 -6.54 -4.76 6.09
#